data_AF-A0A917CQ91-F1
#
_entry.id   AF-A0A917CQ91-F1
#
_cell.length_a   1.000
_cell.length_b   1.000
_cell.length_c   1.000
_cell.angle_alpha   90.00
_cell.angle_beta   90.00
_cell.angle_gamma   90.00
#
_symmetry.space_group_name_H-M   'P 1'
#
loop_
_entity.id
_entity.type
_entity.pdbx_description
1 polymer ?
#
loop_
_entity_poly.entity_id
_entity_poly.type
_entity_poly.pdbx_seq_one_letter_code
_entity_poly.pdbx_strand_id
1 'polypeptide(L)'
;MRNLLLLLALALTGCASGYGKSNIFGGYWSKDGPGELVEVGFNGNGYTDIRKVEIYVLFRSAEIAKQRGKAHFSIYQNLANAIVDRPLSEETQASAIGGKPYAKVFMLMHDAPVAGSLVADDILAKYDAQVKGNQAIDAAGAKQ
;
A
#
# COMPACT_ATOMS: atom_id res chain seq x y z
N MET A 1 -1.27 -56.40 -18.55
CA MET A 1 -1.38 -55.14 -19.34
C MET A 1 -2.71 -54.41 -19.12
N ARG A 2 -3.87 -55.10 -19.17
CA ARG A 2 -5.20 -54.47 -18.96
C ARG A 2 -5.41 -53.84 -17.57
N ASN A 3 -4.86 -54.44 -16.50
CA ASN A 3 -4.99 -53.91 -15.13
C ASN A 3 -4.07 -52.69 -14.84
N LEU A 4 -3.01 -52.49 -15.63
CA LEU A 4 -2.08 -51.37 -15.47
C LEU A 4 -2.68 -50.06 -16.00
N LEU A 5 -3.51 -50.14 -17.04
CA LEU A 5 -4.25 -49.01 -17.61
C LEU A 5 -5.32 -48.45 -16.65
N LEU A 6 -5.94 -49.31 -15.83
CA LEU A 6 -6.92 -48.90 -14.81
C LEU A 6 -6.27 -48.14 -13.65
N LEU A 7 -5.08 -48.57 -13.19
CA LEU A 7 -4.33 -47.88 -12.14
C LEU A 7 -3.80 -46.52 -12.60
N LEU A 8 -3.40 -46.40 -13.87
CA LEU A 8 -3.01 -45.12 -14.46
C LEU A 8 -4.20 -44.16 -14.57
N ALA A 9 -5.40 -44.66 -14.91
CA ALA A 9 -6.61 -43.83 -14.99
C ALA A 9 -7.06 -43.26 -13.62
N LEU A 10 -6.88 -43.99 -12.51
CA LEU A 10 -7.16 -43.48 -11.16
C LEU A 10 -6.11 -42.45 -10.68
N ALA A 11 -4.88 -42.48 -11.20
CA ALA A 11 -3.85 -41.50 -10.84
C ALA A 11 -4.07 -40.13 -11.52
N LEU A 12 -4.93 -40.06 -12.56
CA LEU A 12 -5.30 -38.80 -13.23
C LEU A 12 -6.51 -38.09 -12.60
N THR A 13 -7.22 -38.70 -11.64
CA THR A 13 -8.33 -38.03 -10.94
C THR A 13 -7.81 -37.12 -9.83
N GLY A 14 -7.21 -36.01 -10.26
CA GLY A 14 -7.46 -34.69 -9.68
C GLY A 14 -6.79 -34.34 -8.35
N CYS A 15 -5.69 -33.60 -8.45
CA CYS A 15 -5.30 -32.56 -7.48
C CYS A 15 -6.25 -31.33 -7.57
N ALA A 16 -7.54 -31.58 -7.84
CA ALA A 16 -8.54 -30.54 -8.04
C ALA A 16 -9.07 -30.13 -6.65
N SER A 17 -8.55 -29.03 -6.12
CA SER A 17 -9.05 -28.46 -4.87
C SER A 17 -10.50 -28.01 -5.05
N GLY A 18 -11.43 -28.66 -4.35
CA GLY A 18 -12.82 -28.23 -4.29
C GLY A 18 -12.98 -26.91 -3.55
N TYR A 19 -14.05 -26.16 -3.85
CA TYR A 19 -14.43 -24.99 -3.07
C TYR A 19 -15.03 -25.43 -1.73
N GLY A 20 -14.27 -25.25 -0.64
CA GLY A 20 -14.68 -25.65 0.71
C GLY A 20 -13.72 -25.08 1.74
N LYS A 21 -14.06 -25.19 3.03
CA LYS A 21 -13.21 -24.71 4.13
C LYS A 21 -11.83 -25.37 4.07
N SER A 22 -10.79 -24.59 4.35
CA SER A 22 -9.39 -25.02 4.33
C SER A 22 -9.14 -26.28 5.17
N ASN A 23 -8.45 -27.25 4.56
CA ASN A 23 -7.92 -28.46 5.16
C ASN A 23 -6.54 -28.80 4.54
N ILE A 24 -5.96 -29.97 4.86
CA ILE A 24 -4.63 -30.38 4.38
C ILE A 24 -4.51 -30.52 2.84
N PHE A 25 -5.64 -30.62 2.13
CA PHE A 25 -5.73 -30.71 0.68
C PHE A 25 -6.14 -29.37 0.01
N GLY A 26 -6.25 -28.28 0.79
CA GLY A 26 -6.60 -26.94 0.31
C GLY A 26 -7.96 -26.43 0.80
N GLY A 27 -8.41 -25.31 0.24
CA GLY A 27 -9.72 -24.69 0.54
C GLY A 27 -9.64 -23.20 0.92
N TYR A 28 -10.79 -22.57 1.10
CA TYR A 28 -10.90 -21.17 1.48
C TYR A 28 -10.75 -20.98 2.99
N TRP A 29 -10.32 -19.78 3.38
CA TRP A 29 -10.36 -19.29 4.75
C TRP A 29 -10.62 -17.79 4.70
N SER A 30 -11.06 -17.24 5.83
CA SER A 30 -11.28 -15.80 6.00
C SER A 30 -10.70 -15.36 7.33
N LYS A 31 -10.21 -14.13 7.36
CA LYS A 31 -9.76 -13.42 8.56
C LYS A 31 -10.08 -11.95 8.36
N ASP A 32 -10.51 -11.27 9.41
CA ASP A 32 -10.70 -9.83 9.36
C ASP A 32 -9.35 -9.13 9.16
N GLY A 33 -9.37 -8.10 8.31
CA GLY A 33 -8.24 -7.21 8.12
C GLY A 33 -8.00 -6.33 9.36
N PRO A 34 -6.89 -5.58 9.39
CA PRO A 34 -6.55 -4.74 10.53
C PRO A 34 -7.50 -3.54 10.73
N GLY A 35 -8.34 -3.21 9.74
CA GLY A 35 -9.33 -2.15 9.83
C GLY A 35 -9.69 -1.56 8.47
N GLU A 36 -10.30 -0.36 8.49
CA GLU A 36 -10.65 0.39 7.29
C GLU A 36 -9.44 1.12 6.71
N LEU A 37 -9.05 0.75 5.49
CA LEU A 37 -7.92 1.37 4.79
C LEU A 37 -8.36 2.53 3.90
N VAL A 38 -7.55 3.57 3.85
CA VAL A 38 -7.68 4.69 2.92
C VAL A 38 -6.60 4.59 1.85
N GLU A 39 -6.97 4.63 0.57
CA GLU A 39 -6.00 4.72 -0.51
C GLU A 39 -5.53 6.18 -0.66
N VAL A 40 -4.22 6.40 -0.64
CA VAL A 40 -3.60 7.72 -0.83
C VAL A 40 -2.60 7.61 -1.96
N GLY A 41 -2.68 8.52 -2.94
CA GLY A 41 -1.81 8.51 -4.10
C GLY A 41 -1.42 9.90 -4.55
N PHE A 42 -0.28 9.99 -5.24
CA PHE A 42 0.20 11.19 -5.88
C PHE A 42 0.74 10.86 -7.28
N ASN A 43 0.33 11.66 -8.27
CA ASN A 43 0.82 11.58 -9.64
C ASN A 43 1.73 12.78 -9.91
N GLY A 44 3.00 12.52 -10.17
CA GLY A 44 3.94 13.51 -10.68
C GLY A 44 3.68 13.82 -12.16
N ASN A 45 4.16 14.98 -12.60
CA ASN A 45 4.31 15.25 -14.02
C ASN A 45 5.67 14.72 -14.53
N GLY A 46 5.97 14.90 -15.82
CA GLY A 46 7.23 14.41 -16.42
C GLY A 46 8.51 15.12 -15.93
N TYR A 47 8.38 16.19 -15.15
CA TYR A 47 9.49 16.95 -14.56
C TYR A 47 9.61 16.74 -13.05
N THR A 48 8.66 16.02 -12.45
CA THR A 48 8.66 15.78 -11.01
C THR A 48 9.70 14.70 -10.71
N ASP A 49 10.50 14.90 -9.67
CA ASP A 49 11.41 13.86 -9.20
C ASP A 49 10.63 12.76 -8.45
N ILE A 50 11.07 11.52 -8.60
CA ILE A 50 10.39 10.36 -7.99
C ILE A 50 10.36 10.45 -6.46
N ARG A 51 11.41 11.00 -5.83
CA ARG A 51 11.46 11.19 -4.38
C ARG A 51 10.49 12.27 -3.91
N LYS A 52 10.21 13.30 -4.72
CA LYS A 52 9.18 14.29 -4.39
C LYS A 52 7.80 13.63 -4.32
N VAL A 53 7.50 12.73 -5.26
CA VAL A 53 6.21 12.01 -5.28
C VAL A 53 6.03 11.13 -4.05
N GLU A 54 7.09 10.46 -3.59
CA GLU A 54 7.10 9.70 -2.33
C GLU A 54 6.80 10.60 -1.11
N ILE A 55 7.48 11.75 -1.02
CA ILE A 55 7.28 12.69 0.08
C ILE A 55 5.86 13.26 0.06
N TYR A 56 5.31 13.57 -1.12
CA TYR A 56 3.97 14.12 -1.23
C TYR A 56 2.88 13.13 -0.85
N VAL A 57 3.01 11.85 -1.23
CA VAL A 57 2.02 10.85 -0.81
C VAL A 57 2.06 10.64 0.70
N LEU A 58 3.25 10.67 1.31
CA LEU A 58 3.43 10.56 2.75
C LEU A 58 2.89 11.79 3.50
N PHE A 59 3.23 12.99 3.04
CA PHE A 59 2.72 14.25 3.59
C PHE A 59 1.19 14.30 3.51
N ARG A 60 0.61 13.91 2.37
CA ARG A 60 -0.85 13.86 2.19
C ARG A 60 -1.51 12.86 3.15
N SER A 61 -0.85 11.73 3.42
CA SER A 61 -1.34 10.75 4.40
C SER A 61 -1.41 11.37 5.81
N ALA A 62 -0.38 12.13 6.20
CA ALA A 62 -0.38 12.84 7.49
C ALA A 62 -1.44 13.94 7.58
N GLU A 63 -1.69 14.69 6.50
CA GLU A 63 -2.80 15.66 6.44
C GLU A 63 -4.15 14.98 6.65
N ILE A 64 -4.40 13.83 6.00
CA ILE A 64 -5.65 13.08 6.15
C ILE A 64 -5.82 12.57 7.59
N ALA A 65 -4.75 12.07 8.21
CA ALA A 65 -4.78 11.64 9.62
C ALA A 65 -5.23 12.80 10.51
N LYS A 66 -4.62 13.99 10.35
CA LYS A 66 -4.96 15.20 11.09
C LYS A 66 -6.40 15.65 10.86
N GLN A 67 -6.84 15.67 9.60
CA GLN A 67 -8.22 16.04 9.24
C GLN A 67 -9.26 15.12 9.89
N ARG A 68 -8.90 13.86 10.14
CA ARG A 68 -9.77 12.87 10.79
C ARG A 68 -9.54 12.75 12.30
N GLY A 69 -8.74 13.64 12.90
CA GLY A 69 -8.47 13.66 14.34
C GLY A 69 -7.62 12.50 14.84
N LYS A 70 -6.84 11.87 13.95
CA LYS A 70 -5.97 10.72 14.28
C LYS A 70 -4.52 11.19 14.35
N ALA A 71 -3.84 10.86 15.46
CA ALA A 71 -2.44 11.25 15.67
C ALA A 71 -1.44 10.31 14.97
N HIS A 72 -1.83 9.04 14.82
CA HIS A 72 -0.96 7.97 14.32
C HIS A 72 -1.56 7.32 13.08
N PHE A 73 -0.70 6.86 12.17
CA PHE A 73 -1.12 6.09 11.01
C PHE A 73 -0.02 5.16 10.52
N SER A 74 -0.40 4.03 9.93
CA SER A 74 0.48 3.12 9.21
C SER A 74 0.23 3.27 7.71
N ILE A 75 1.27 3.08 6.91
CA ILE A 75 1.14 3.01 5.45
C ILE A 75 1.65 1.67 4.96
N TYR A 76 1.00 1.13 3.94
CA TYR A 76 1.31 -0.15 3.33
C TYR A 76 1.45 0.05 1.83
N GLN A 77 2.45 -0.60 1.23
CA GLN A 77 2.67 -0.53 -0.22
C GLN A 77 1.48 -1.08 -1.02
N ASN A 78 0.87 -2.15 -0.53
CA ASN A 78 -0.20 -2.87 -1.20
C ASN A 78 -1.09 -3.57 -0.17
N LEU A 79 -2.24 -4.07 -0.62
CA LEU A 79 -3.21 -4.75 0.25
C LEU A 79 -2.64 -6.04 0.87
N ALA A 80 -1.76 -6.76 0.18
CA ALA A 80 -1.14 -7.97 0.75
C ALA A 80 -0.30 -7.65 2.00
N ASN A 81 0.48 -6.56 1.95
CA ASN A 81 1.23 -6.07 3.11
C ASN A 81 0.30 -5.57 4.23
N ALA A 82 -0.83 -4.95 3.90
CA ALA A 82 -1.81 -4.52 4.89
C ALA A 82 -2.48 -5.71 5.61
N ILE A 83 -2.81 -6.79 4.89
CA ILE A 83 -3.44 -8.00 5.47
C ILE A 83 -2.55 -8.67 6.51
N VAL A 84 -1.23 -8.66 6.30
CA VAL A 84 -0.25 -9.25 7.23
C VAL A 84 0.33 -8.22 8.21
N ASP A 85 -0.23 -7.01 8.25
CA ASP A 85 0.21 -5.88 9.07
C ASP A 85 1.72 -5.62 9.02
N ARG A 86 2.24 -5.46 7.79
CA ARG A 86 3.63 -5.13 7.51
C ARG A 86 3.74 -3.70 6.99
N PRO A 87 3.71 -2.68 7.86
CA PRO A 87 3.78 -1.29 7.44
C PRO A 87 5.16 -0.97 6.84
N LEU A 88 5.18 0.01 5.94
CA LEU A 88 6.40 0.67 5.53
C LEU A 88 6.84 1.66 6.62
N SER A 89 8.12 1.98 6.63
CA SER A 89 8.62 3.17 7.31
C SER A 89 8.22 4.44 6.53
N GLU A 90 8.91 5.55 6.76
CA GLU A 90 8.76 6.78 5.98
C GLU A 90 9.14 6.61 4.49
N GLU A 91 9.75 5.49 4.09
CA GLU A 91 10.04 5.19 2.69
C GLU A 91 8.85 4.54 2.01
N THR A 92 8.11 5.34 1.23
CA THR A 92 7.14 4.83 0.26
C THR A 92 7.85 4.37 -1.01
N GLN A 93 7.32 3.36 -1.68
CA GLN A 93 7.84 2.92 -2.97
C GLN A 93 7.07 3.60 -4.09
N ALA A 94 7.70 4.58 -4.74
CA ALA A 94 7.19 5.12 -5.98
C ALA A 94 7.51 4.21 -7.18
N SER A 95 6.74 4.37 -8.23
CA SER A 95 6.88 3.72 -9.52
C SER A 95 6.71 4.75 -10.64
N ALA A 96 6.74 4.31 -11.89
CA ALA A 96 6.46 5.15 -13.04
C ALA A 96 5.31 4.56 -13.87
N ILE A 97 4.27 5.35 -14.12
CA ILE A 97 3.15 4.99 -14.98
C ILE A 97 3.20 5.88 -16.22
N GLY A 98 3.39 5.29 -17.40
CA GLY A 98 3.53 6.04 -18.65
C GLY A 98 4.71 7.04 -18.65
N GLY A 99 5.81 6.69 -17.97
CA GLY A 99 6.99 7.54 -17.83
C GLY A 99 6.85 8.68 -16.80
N LYS A 100 5.72 8.78 -16.11
CA LYS A 100 5.49 9.77 -15.06
C LYS A 100 5.63 9.14 -13.68
N PRO A 101 6.36 9.76 -12.74
CA PRO A 101 6.46 9.23 -11.38
C PRO A 101 5.09 9.19 -10.70
N TYR A 102 4.87 8.12 -9.95
CA TYR A 102 3.61 7.81 -9.29
C TYR A 102 3.91 7.13 -7.96
N ALA A 103 3.24 7.55 -6.89
CA ALA A 103 3.27 6.82 -5.63
C ALA A 103 1.85 6.59 -5.14
N LYS A 104 1.67 5.44 -4.49
CA LYS A 104 0.44 5.05 -3.85
C LYS A 104 0.73 4.25 -2.60
N VAL A 105 -0.05 4.47 -1.56
CA VAL A 105 -0.09 3.66 -0.35
C VAL A 105 -1.52 3.37 0.08
N PHE A 106 -1.67 2.30 0.85
CA PHE A 106 -2.85 2.05 1.67
C PHE A 106 -2.54 2.51 3.09
N MET A 107 -3.38 3.34 3.65
CA MET A 107 -3.19 3.97 4.94
C MET A 107 -4.19 3.39 5.95
N LEU A 108 -3.72 3.02 7.13
CA LEU A 108 -4.55 2.67 8.28
C LEU A 108 -4.31 3.71 9.38
N MET A 109 -5.37 4.31 9.93
CA MET A 109 -5.24 5.28 11.01
C MET A 109 -5.46 4.62 12.38
N HIS A 110 -4.78 5.14 13.39
CA HIS A 110 -4.82 4.62 14.75
C HIS A 110 -5.15 5.71 15.76
N ASP A 111 -5.89 5.35 16.81
CA ASP A 111 -6.17 6.21 17.96
C ASP A 111 -5.01 6.28 18.95
N ALA A 112 -4.12 5.28 18.91
CA ALA A 112 -2.96 5.12 19.79
C ALA A 112 -1.74 4.68 18.97
N PRO A 113 -0.51 4.90 19.46
CA PRO A 113 0.69 4.43 18.79
C PRO A 113 0.70 2.90 18.70
N VAL A 114 0.94 2.39 17.50
CA VAL A 114 1.18 0.96 17.24
C VAL A 114 2.55 0.76 16.60
N ALA A 115 3.08 -0.46 16.65
CA ALA A 115 4.38 -0.78 16.07
C ALA A 115 4.41 -0.41 14.57
N GLY A 116 5.41 0.38 14.17
CA GLY A 116 5.55 0.85 12.78
C GLY A 116 4.60 1.98 12.37
N SER A 117 3.75 2.50 13.29
CA SER A 117 2.98 3.71 12.99
C SER A 117 3.84 4.95 12.98
N LEU A 118 3.49 5.86 12.08
CA LEU A 118 4.06 7.19 11.93
C LEU A 118 3.22 8.20 12.72
N VAL A 119 3.86 9.26 13.19
CA VAL A 119 3.20 10.38 13.88
C VAL A 119 2.91 11.47 12.87
N ALA A 120 1.63 11.87 12.75
CA ALA A 120 1.21 12.83 11.73
C ALA A 120 1.90 14.19 11.85
N ASP A 121 2.04 14.71 13.08
CA ASP A 121 2.74 15.99 13.28
C ASP A 121 4.21 15.93 12.91
N ASP A 122 4.90 14.83 13.19
CA ASP A 122 6.32 14.67 12.87
C ASP A 122 6.54 14.67 11.35
N ILE A 123 5.71 13.94 10.61
CA ILE A 123 5.77 13.91 9.14
C ILE A 123 5.50 15.30 8.55
N LEU A 124 4.46 15.98 9.04
CA LEU A 124 4.13 17.33 8.57
C LEU A 124 5.27 18.29 8.87
N ALA A 125 5.77 18.33 10.10
CA ALA A 125 6.87 19.21 10.50
C ALA A 125 8.16 18.93 9.70
N LYS A 126 8.49 17.66 9.46
CA LYS A 126 9.68 17.24 8.73
C LYS A 126 9.68 17.70 7.28
N TYR A 127 8.54 17.66 6.61
CA TYR A 127 8.45 17.90 5.16
C TYR A 127 7.76 19.22 4.77
N ASP A 128 7.23 19.99 5.72
CA ASP A 128 6.50 21.25 5.47
C ASP A 128 7.26 22.23 4.57
N ALA A 129 8.52 22.52 4.92
CA ALA A 129 9.36 23.44 4.16
C ALA A 129 9.64 22.95 2.74
N GLN A 130 9.84 21.63 2.57
CA GLN A 130 10.09 21.03 1.26
C GLN A 130 8.83 21.07 0.37
N VAL A 131 7.66 20.79 0.94
CA VAL A 131 6.38 20.80 0.20
C VAL A 131 6.00 22.23 -0.18
N LYS A 132 6.02 23.17 0.75
CA LYS A 132 5.70 24.60 0.49
C LYS A 132 6.71 25.24 -0.45
N GLY A 133 7.99 24.95 -0.25
CA GLY A 133 9.07 25.39 -1.13
C GLY A 133 8.81 24.94 -2.57
N ASN A 134 8.54 23.66 -2.78
CA ASN A 134 8.27 23.14 -4.12
C ASN A 134 6.99 23.69 -4.76
N GLN A 135 5.91 23.89 -4.00
CA GLN A 135 4.68 24.50 -4.53
C GLN A 135 4.93 25.89 -5.12
N ALA A 136 5.83 26.68 -4.51
CA ALA A 136 6.19 27.98 -5.03
C ALA A 136 6.98 27.90 -6.37
N ILE A 137 7.84 26.89 -6.52
CA ILE A 137 8.63 26.67 -7.75
C ILE A 137 7.72 26.18 -8.88
N ASP A 138 6.84 25.22 -8.58
CA ASP A 138 5.91 24.65 -9.56
C ASP A 138 4.92 25.72 -10.07
N ALA A 139 4.46 26.62 -9.19
CA ALA A 139 3.63 27.77 -9.57
C ALA A 139 4.36 28.81 -10.44
N ALA A 140 5.68 28.94 -10.29
CA ALA A 140 6.50 29.82 -11.12
C ALA A 140 6.81 29.22 -12.50
N GLY A 141 7.02 27.91 -12.58
CA GLY A 141 7.28 27.19 -13.83
C GLY A 141 6.03 26.99 -14.72
N ALA A 142 4.83 26.96 -14.13
CA ALA A 142 3.57 26.83 -14.89
C ALA A 142 3.12 28.11 -15.64
N LYS A 143 3.88 29.20 -15.52
CA LYS A 143 3.60 30.49 -16.19
C LYS A 143 4.51 30.79 -17.40
N GLN A 144 5.33 29.84 -17.84
CA GLN A 144 6.20 29.98 -19.01
C GLN A 144 5.66 29.23 -20.22
#